data_AF-A0A0N0E1D2-F1
#
_entry.id   AF-A0A0N0E1D2-F1
#
_cell.length_a   1.000
_cell.length_b   1.000
_cell.length_c   1.000
_cell.angle_alpha   90.00
_cell.angle_beta   90.00
_cell.angle_gamma   90.00
#
_symmetry.space_group_name_H-M   'P 1'
#
loop_
_entity.id
_entity.type
_entity.pdbx_description
1 polymer ?
#
loop_
_entity_poly.entity_id
_entity_poly.type
_entity_poly.pdbx_seq_one_letter_code
_entity_poly.pdbx_strand_id
1 'polypeptide(L)'
;MKWIITAAMLFVCSTGSAQPITQPFTAQVQKVSDAVLCGVYKGQRSEFANVMNKQCRAQARAEFDGLPDRKALKDCIKPGNVIDDDVRKCMKGL
;
A
#
# COMPACT_ATOMS: atom_id res chain seq x y z
N MET A 1 -32.49 -2.39 -47.00
CA MET A 1 -31.93 -1.59 -45.88
C MET A 1 -32.32 -2.21 -44.54
N LYS A 2 -31.68 -3.31 -44.12
CA LYS A 2 -32.00 -4.00 -42.85
C LYS A 2 -30.85 -4.83 -42.24
N TRP A 3 -29.62 -4.70 -42.74
CA TRP A 3 -28.51 -5.61 -42.39
C TRP A 3 -27.19 -4.93 -42.01
N ILE A 4 -27.19 -3.63 -41.67
CA ILE A 4 -25.94 -2.88 -41.44
C ILE A 4 -25.66 -2.59 -39.95
N ILE A 5 -26.61 -2.84 -39.03
CA ILE A 5 -26.43 -2.43 -37.62
C ILE A 5 -25.78 -3.54 -36.74
N THR A 6 -25.63 -4.76 -37.24
CA THR A 6 -25.13 -5.90 -36.43
C THR A 6 -23.63 -6.15 -36.54
N ALA A 7 -22.82 -5.10 -36.66
CA ALA A 7 -21.35 -5.22 -36.79
C ALA A 7 -20.55 -4.38 -35.78
N ALA A 8 -21.17 -3.96 -34.67
CA ALA A 8 -20.50 -3.19 -33.61
C ALA A 8 -20.50 -3.90 -32.24
N MET A 9 -20.58 -5.23 -32.24
CA MET A 9 -20.50 -6.03 -31.00
C MET A 9 -19.49 -7.17 -31.13
N LEU A 10 -18.29 -6.84 -31.62
CA LEU A 10 -17.09 -7.65 -31.43
C LEU A 10 -15.89 -6.72 -31.20
N PHE A 11 -15.98 -5.85 -30.19
CA PHE A 11 -14.78 -5.50 -29.45
C PHE A 11 -14.51 -6.65 -28.47
N VAL A 12 -14.11 -7.78 -29.07
CA VAL A 12 -13.41 -8.86 -28.37
C VAL A 12 -12.23 -8.17 -27.71
N CYS A 13 -12.29 -8.10 -26.38
CA CYS A 13 -11.16 -7.71 -25.57
C CYS A 13 -10.09 -8.77 -25.85
N SER A 14 -9.22 -8.49 -26.81
CA SER A 14 -8.02 -9.24 -27.05
C SER A 14 -7.29 -9.30 -25.71
N THR A 15 -7.26 -10.47 -25.08
CA THR A 15 -6.32 -10.81 -24.03
C THR A 15 -4.93 -10.80 -24.65
N GLY A 16 -4.43 -9.59 -24.90
CA GLY A 16 -3.12 -9.30 -25.45
C GLY A 16 -2.09 -9.42 -24.35
N SER A 17 -1.33 -10.51 -24.44
CA SER A 17 0.02 -10.70 -23.90
C SER A 17 0.23 -10.29 -22.44
N ALA A 18 0.17 -11.29 -21.56
CA ALA A 18 0.97 -11.30 -20.35
C ALA A 18 2.46 -11.28 -20.73
N GLN A 19 3.01 -10.09 -20.95
CA GLN A 19 4.44 -9.88 -20.98
C GLN A 19 4.91 -9.68 -19.53
N PRO A 20 5.98 -10.36 -19.05
CA PRO A 20 6.54 -10.15 -17.72
C PRO A 20 7.28 -8.80 -17.56
N ILE A 21 7.00 -7.81 -18.42
CA ILE A 21 7.68 -6.50 -18.45
C ILE A 21 6.92 -5.45 -17.60
N THR A 22 5.72 -5.75 -17.13
CA THR A 22 4.90 -4.84 -16.30
C THR A 22 5.18 -4.89 -14.81
N GLN A 23 6.14 -5.68 -14.33
CA GLN A 23 6.42 -5.89 -12.89
C GLN A 23 6.54 -4.62 -12.03
N PRO A 24 7.23 -3.53 -12.42
CA PRO A 24 7.28 -2.34 -11.58
C PRO A 24 5.96 -1.57 -11.59
N PHE A 25 5.23 -1.58 -12.72
CA PHE A 25 3.96 -0.89 -12.85
C PHE A 25 2.86 -1.62 -12.07
N THR A 26 2.79 -2.95 -12.15
CA THR A 26 1.83 -3.74 -11.38
C THR A 26 2.06 -3.59 -9.88
N ALA A 27 3.31 -3.59 -9.41
CA ALA A 27 3.63 -3.38 -8.01
C ALA A 27 3.24 -1.97 -7.51
N GLN A 28 3.39 -0.94 -8.35
CA GLN A 28 2.94 0.42 -8.02
C GLN A 28 1.41 0.51 -7.97
N VAL A 29 0.71 -0.08 -8.95
CA VAL A 29 -0.76 -0.13 -8.97
C VAL A 29 -1.30 -0.87 -7.73
N GLN A 30 -0.66 -1.98 -7.34
CA GLN A 30 -1.00 -2.74 -6.14
C GLN A 30 -0.84 -1.90 -4.86
N LYS A 31 0.27 -1.16 -4.71
CA LYS A 31 0.46 -0.27 -3.56
C LYS A 31 -0.59 0.84 -3.49
N VAL A 32 -0.95 1.42 -4.63
CA VAL A 32 -1.99 2.47 -4.69
C VAL A 32 -3.36 1.88 -4.33
N SER A 33 -3.70 0.70 -4.85
CA SER A 33 -4.96 0.04 -4.51
C SER A 33 -5.02 -0.33 -3.02
N ASP A 34 -3.93 -0.83 -2.45
CA ASP A 34 -3.85 -1.17 -1.03
C ASP A 34 -4.04 0.09 -0.17
N ALA A 35 -3.37 1.20 -0.51
CA ALA A 35 -3.53 2.47 0.18
C ALA A 35 -4.98 3.00 0.13
N VAL A 36 -5.65 2.85 -1.00
CA VAL A 36 -7.07 3.23 -1.16
C VAL A 36 -7.97 2.34 -0.31
N LEU A 37 -7.79 1.02 -0.35
CA LEU A 37 -8.54 0.07 0.48
C LEU A 37 -8.35 0.37 1.97
N CYS A 38 -7.11 0.62 2.40
CA CYS A 38 -6.81 1.02 3.76
C CYS A 38 -7.50 2.33 4.17
N GLY A 39 -7.63 3.28 3.25
CA GLY A 39 -8.37 4.53 3.45
C GLY A 39 -9.88 4.32 3.58
N VAL A 40 -10.47 3.49 2.71
CA VAL A 40 -11.91 3.20 2.68
C VAL A 40 -12.36 2.48 3.95
N TYR A 41 -11.57 1.53 4.45
CA TYR A 41 -11.89 0.79 5.67
C TYR A 41 -11.46 1.50 6.95
N LYS A 42 -10.76 2.64 6.86
CA LYS A 42 -10.30 3.39 8.04
C LYS A 42 -11.49 3.87 8.86
N GLY A 43 -11.62 3.35 10.08
CA GLY A 43 -12.69 3.73 11.01
C GLY A 43 -13.99 2.94 10.87
N GLN A 44 -14.10 2.03 9.89
CA GLN A 44 -15.20 1.06 9.86
C GLN A 44 -15.01 -0.01 10.95
N ARG A 45 -16.12 -0.43 11.59
CA ARG A 45 -16.10 -1.39 12.72
C ARG A 45 -16.54 -2.82 12.37
N SER A 46 -16.74 -3.14 11.08
CA SER A 46 -17.06 -4.52 10.69
C SER A 46 -15.89 -5.47 10.96
N GLU A 47 -16.15 -6.76 11.15
CA GLU A 47 -15.10 -7.77 11.38
C GLU A 47 -14.08 -7.79 10.23
N PHE A 48 -14.59 -7.71 8.99
CA PHE A 48 -13.76 -7.59 7.80
C PHE A 48 -12.92 -6.29 7.80
N ALA A 49 -13.51 -5.15 8.15
CA ALA A 49 -12.77 -3.90 8.26
C ALA A 49 -11.70 -3.96 9.36
N ASN A 50 -11.94 -4.65 10.48
CA ASN A 50 -10.93 -4.84 11.52
C ASN A 50 -9.73 -5.63 11.01
N VAL A 51 -9.97 -6.71 10.26
CA VAL A 51 -8.89 -7.51 9.64
C VAL A 51 -8.11 -6.67 8.64
N MET A 52 -8.81 -5.97 7.75
CA MET A 52 -8.18 -5.07 6.77
C MET A 52 -7.37 -3.96 7.44
N ASN A 53 -7.91 -3.29 8.46
CA ASN A 53 -7.19 -2.28 9.22
C ASN A 53 -5.94 -2.84 9.91
N LYS A 54 -6.00 -4.07 10.43
CA LYS A 54 -4.82 -4.73 11.02
C LYS A 54 -3.74 -4.97 9.96
N GLN A 55 -4.13 -5.48 8.79
CA GLN A 55 -3.21 -5.72 7.68
C GLN A 55 -2.56 -4.42 7.20
N CYS A 56 -3.35 -3.36 7.02
CA CYS A 56 -2.87 -2.03 6.66
C CYS A 56 -1.86 -1.47 7.67
N ARG A 57 -2.13 -1.62 8.98
CA ARG A 57 -1.20 -1.20 10.04
C ARG A 57 0.07 -2.04 10.04
N ALA A 58 -0.03 -3.34 9.80
CA ALA A 58 1.14 -4.22 9.73
C ALA A 58 2.04 -3.85 8.53
N GLN A 59 1.44 -3.58 7.37
CA GLN A 59 2.16 -3.10 6.19
C GLN A 59 2.84 -1.75 6.44
N ALA A 60 2.12 -0.77 7.00
CA ALA A 60 2.70 0.53 7.34
C ALA A 60 3.85 0.42 8.35
N ARG A 61 3.76 -0.50 9.32
CA ARG A 61 4.87 -0.79 10.26
C ARG A 61 6.06 -1.42 9.55
N ALA A 62 5.83 -2.40 8.67
CA ALA A 62 6.91 -3.04 7.91
C ALA A 62 7.63 -2.04 6.99
N GLU A 63 6.89 -1.13 6.34
CA GLU A 63 7.48 -0.06 5.54
C GLU A 63 8.28 0.92 6.40
N PHE A 64 7.76 1.28 7.57
CA PHE A 64 8.47 2.15 8.51
C PHE A 64 9.74 1.49 9.08
N ASP A 65 9.66 0.22 9.45
CA ASP A 65 10.81 -0.54 9.98
C ASP A 65 11.89 -0.74 8.91
N GLY A 66 11.49 -0.86 7.64
CA GLY A 66 12.38 -0.94 6.48
C GLY A 66 13.08 0.37 6.09
N LEU A 67 12.67 1.52 6.63
CA LEU A 67 13.39 2.78 6.41
C LEU A 67 14.79 2.71 7.02
N PRO A 68 15.83 3.28 6.40
CA PRO A 68 17.16 3.32 7.01
C PRO A 68 17.19 4.26 8.22
N ASP A 69 17.94 3.88 9.25
CA ASP A 69 18.20 4.76 10.40
C ASP A 69 19.13 5.90 9.96
N ARG A 70 18.63 7.13 10.06
CA ARG A 70 19.35 8.37 9.72
C ARG A 70 20.12 8.94 10.91
N LYS A 71 19.70 8.62 12.13
CA LYS A 71 20.31 9.09 13.39
C LYS A 71 20.69 7.91 14.27
N ALA A 72 21.76 8.05 15.05
CA ALA A 72 22.14 7.03 16.01
C ALA A 72 21.14 7.02 17.18
N LEU A 73 20.90 5.85 17.75
CA LEU A 73 19.99 5.68 18.90
C LEU A 73 20.32 6.64 20.05
N LYS A 74 21.61 6.84 20.34
CA LYS A 74 22.11 7.77 21.37
C LYS A 74 21.65 9.23 21.18
N ASP A 75 21.43 9.65 19.94
CA ASP A 75 21.02 11.02 19.61
C ASP A 75 19.51 11.21 19.75
N CYS A 76 18.77 10.10 19.89
CA CYS A 76 17.32 10.06 19.97
C CYS A 76 16.78 9.66 21.35
N ILE A 77 17.63 9.11 22.22
CA ILE A 77 17.26 8.76 23.59
C ILE A 77 17.07 10.04 24.42
N LYS A 78 15.88 10.20 25.01
CA LYS A 78 15.63 11.24 26.01
C LYS A 78 16.34 10.87 27.33
N PRO A 79 16.88 11.86 28.07
CA PRO A 79 17.41 11.62 29.42
C PRO A 79 16.28 11.09 30.31
N GLY A 80 16.41 9.85 30.79
CA GLY A 80 15.35 9.13 31.52
C GLY A 80 14.99 7.74 30.98
N ASN A 81 15.65 7.27 29.92
CA ASN A 81 15.71 5.85 29.49
C ASN A 81 14.39 5.19 29.04
N VAL A 82 13.36 5.97 28.71
CA VAL A 82 12.15 5.42 28.07
C VAL A 82 12.40 5.35 26.57
N ILE A 83 12.68 4.15 26.06
CA ILE A 83 12.65 3.87 24.63
C ILE A 83 11.18 3.92 24.21
N ASP A 84 10.78 5.07 23.66
CA ASP A 84 9.43 5.32 23.17
C ASP A 84 9.37 5.12 21.63
N ASP A 85 8.16 5.00 21.07
CA ASP A 85 7.93 5.04 19.62
C ASP A 85 8.53 6.31 18.98
N ASP A 86 8.62 7.40 19.75
CA ASP A 86 9.29 8.64 19.36
C ASP A 86 10.80 8.47 19.09
N VAL A 87 11.48 7.56 19.79
CA VAL A 87 12.90 7.27 19.56
C VAL A 87 13.09 6.61 18.22
N ARG A 88 12.20 5.66 17.88
CA ARG A 88 12.24 4.97 16.58
C ARG A 88 11.97 5.93 15.43
N LYS A 89 10.99 6.85 15.57
CA LYS A 89 10.76 7.92 14.58
C LYS A 89 11.97 8.83 14.45
N CYS A 90 12.56 9.25 15.56
CA CYS A 90 13.77 10.06 15.55
C CYS A 90 14.93 9.35 14.83
N MET A 91 15.12 8.05 15.05
CA MET A 91 16.14 7.26 14.36
C MET A 91 15.90 7.22 12.85
N LYS A 92 14.64 7.07 12.41
CA LYS A 92 14.26 7.15 10.98
C LYS A 92 14.33 8.59 10.42
N GLY A 93 14.50 9.60 11.26
CA GLY A 93 14.55 11.02 10.88
C GLY A 93 13.18 11.65 10.66
N LEU A 94 12.15 11.11 11.30
CA LEU A 94 10.76 11.56 11.25
C LEU A 94 10.39 12.37 12.52
#